data_AF-A0A5C8G0P1-F1
#
_entry.id   AF-A0A5C8G0P1-F1
#
_cell.length_a   1.000
_cell.length_b   1.000
_cell.length_c   1.000
_cell.angle_alpha   90.00
_cell.angle_beta   90.00
_cell.angle_gamma   90.00
#
_symmetry.space_group_name_H-M   'P 1'
#
loop_
_entity.id
_entity.type
_entity.pdbx_description
1 polymer ?
#
loop_
_entity_poly.entity_id
_entity_poly.type
_entity_poly.pdbx_seq_one_letter_code
_entity_poly.pdbx_strand_id
1 'polypeptide(L)'
;MKTDYTKPILSTKEHIKLLKSRNLIINNYKFAENTLNNVNYYNLSGYLYVFEDKSNSDLRTHNFTDVNFEEVFEFFKIDTKIRHLLLSCIFYIEVYIKNIISKTFTEIYKDTFYNYNIPNNIYKKINMEMEILANNSKELFILHYKEKYNDFPKLPIWISVEIMSLGILSKFYLFSEKRYKEEEAQKMCLNHYKYLEKLLHSITIIRNKCAHHSKLLCISLNKLKFPKQNKEKLKYYSNWINNIVE
;
A
#
# COMPACT_ATOMS: atom_id res chain seq x y z
N MET A 1 -31.52 -0.14 -10.82
CA MET A 1 -31.22 1.09 -11.58
C MET A 1 -30.29 1.95 -10.76
N LYS A 2 -29.30 2.62 -11.38
CA LYS A 2 -28.51 3.65 -10.69
C LYS A 2 -29.41 4.87 -10.50
N THR A 3 -29.36 5.49 -9.33
CA THR A 3 -30.10 6.72 -9.02
C THR A 3 -29.12 7.89 -8.94
N ASP A 4 -29.60 9.09 -9.23
CA ASP A 4 -28.81 10.30 -9.08
C ASP A 4 -28.46 10.56 -7.61
N TYR A 5 -27.31 11.20 -7.40
CA TYR A 5 -26.85 11.54 -6.05
C TYR A 5 -27.63 12.74 -5.53
N THR A 6 -28.58 12.49 -4.63
CA THR A 6 -29.47 13.51 -4.04
C THR A 6 -29.22 13.75 -2.56
N LYS A 7 -28.09 13.26 -2.01
CA LYS A 7 -27.80 13.41 -0.57
C LYS A 7 -27.54 14.89 -0.24
N PRO A 8 -28.18 15.43 0.81
CA PRO A 8 -28.00 16.82 1.20
C PRO A 8 -26.60 17.06 1.76
N ILE A 9 -26.14 18.30 1.64
CA ILE A 9 -24.97 18.78 2.39
C ILE A 9 -25.40 18.93 3.85
N LEU A 10 -24.65 18.31 4.77
CA LEU A 10 -24.91 18.39 6.20
C LEU A 10 -23.80 19.18 6.89
N SER A 11 -24.20 20.12 7.73
CA SER A 11 -23.33 20.77 8.72
C SER A 11 -22.89 19.78 9.80
N THR A 12 -21.86 20.13 10.56
CA THR A 12 -21.38 19.33 11.71
C THR A 12 -22.50 19.03 12.71
N LYS A 13 -23.34 20.03 13.01
CA LYS A 13 -24.49 19.87 13.93
C LYS A 13 -25.52 18.90 13.38
N GLU A 14 -25.77 18.91 12.07
CA GLU A 14 -26.68 17.97 11.40
C GLU A 14 -26.10 16.55 11.36
N HIS A 15 -24.79 16.38 11.16
CA HIS A 15 -24.12 15.08 11.31
C HIS A 15 -24.29 14.52 12.73
N ILE A 16 -24.17 15.35 13.78
CA ILE A 16 -24.39 14.89 15.16
C ILE A 16 -25.85 14.45 15.34
N LYS A 17 -26.82 15.24 14.85
CA LYS A 17 -28.25 14.85 14.90
C LYS A 17 -28.50 13.53 14.18
N LEU A 18 -27.91 13.34 13.00
CA LEU A 18 -27.99 12.11 12.22
C LEU A 18 -27.40 10.91 12.95
N LEU A 19 -26.27 11.07 13.64
CA LEU A 19 -25.66 10.00 14.43
C LEU A 19 -26.52 9.63 15.63
N LYS A 20 -27.11 10.62 16.32
CA LYS A 20 -28.06 10.37 17.42
C LYS A 20 -29.33 9.68 16.94
N SER A 21 -29.89 10.10 15.80
CA SER A 21 -31.09 9.44 15.22
C SER A 21 -30.84 8.01 14.76
N ARG A 22 -29.57 7.61 14.67
CA ARG A 22 -29.09 6.26 14.36
C ARG A 22 -28.79 5.42 15.60
N ASN A 23 -29.16 5.92 16.79
CA ASN A 23 -28.89 5.33 18.09
C ASN A 23 -27.40 5.30 18.51
N LEU A 24 -26.54 6.11 17.87
CA LEU A 24 -25.17 6.28 18.38
C LEU A 24 -25.20 7.17 19.63
N ILE A 25 -24.66 6.65 20.73
CA ILE A 25 -24.57 7.38 21.99
C ILE A 25 -23.44 8.42 21.87
N ILE A 26 -23.72 9.67 22.24
CA ILE A 26 -22.75 10.76 22.22
C ILE A 26 -22.76 11.42 23.59
N ASN A 27 -21.80 11.00 24.43
CA ASN A 27 -21.71 11.47 25.82
C ASN A 27 -21.08 12.87 25.87
N ASN A 28 -20.04 13.12 25.08
CA ASN A 28 -19.38 14.42 25.00
C ASN A 28 -19.68 15.11 23.65
N TYR A 29 -20.71 15.95 23.63
CA TYR A 29 -21.12 16.69 22.43
C TYR A 29 -20.00 17.55 21.85
N LYS A 30 -19.28 18.28 22.71
CA LYS A 30 -18.20 19.19 22.29
C LYS A 30 -17.05 18.42 21.63
N PHE A 31 -16.72 17.25 22.18
CA PHE A 31 -15.72 16.37 21.59
C PHE A 31 -16.16 15.82 20.22
N ALA A 32 -17.42 15.37 20.09
CA ALA A 32 -17.95 14.90 18.81
C ALA A 32 -17.99 16.00 17.74
N GLU A 33 -18.42 17.21 18.12
CA GLU A 33 -18.41 18.38 17.23
C GLU A 33 -16.99 18.74 16.78
N ASN A 34 -16.03 18.83 17.70
CA ASN A 34 -14.64 19.07 17.35
C ASN A 34 -14.07 17.97 16.45
N THR A 35 -14.39 16.71 16.71
CA THR A 35 -13.94 15.59 15.88
C THR A 35 -14.47 15.71 14.45
N LEU A 36 -15.78 15.95 14.30
CA LEU A 36 -16.43 16.06 13.00
C LEU A 36 -16.03 17.33 12.22
N ASN A 37 -15.54 18.37 12.90
CA ASN A 37 -14.93 19.53 12.27
C ASN A 37 -13.51 19.25 11.73
N ASN A 38 -12.77 18.32 12.34
CA ASN A 38 -11.38 18.02 12.02
C ASN A 38 -11.18 16.73 11.20
N VAL A 39 -12.18 15.86 11.15
CA VAL A 39 -12.12 14.57 10.46
C VAL A 39 -13.26 14.49 9.45
N ASN A 40 -12.92 14.14 8.20
CA ASN A 40 -13.93 13.95 7.16
C ASN A 40 -14.94 12.86 7.58
N TYR A 41 -16.23 13.20 7.57
CA TYR A 41 -17.31 12.29 8.00
C TYR A 41 -17.30 10.97 7.22
N TYR A 42 -16.99 10.99 5.92
CA TYR A 42 -16.96 9.77 5.12
C TYR A 42 -15.85 8.83 5.58
N ASN A 43 -14.67 9.35 5.92
CA ASN A 43 -13.58 8.56 6.50
C ASN A 43 -14.00 7.94 7.84
N LEU A 44 -14.54 8.76 8.76
CA LEU A 44 -15.03 8.29 10.07
C LEU A 44 -16.16 7.27 9.92
N SER A 45 -17.03 7.43 8.92
CA SER A 45 -18.15 6.52 8.66
C SER A 45 -17.72 5.09 8.30
N GLY A 46 -16.50 4.93 7.77
CA GLY A 46 -15.90 3.63 7.53
C GLY A 46 -15.56 2.88 8.83
N TYR A 47 -15.28 3.60 9.92
CA TYR A 47 -15.07 3.04 11.26
C TYR A 47 -16.41 2.73 11.92
N LEU A 48 -17.39 3.62 11.80
CA LEU A 48 -18.77 3.38 12.25
C LEU A 48 -19.33 2.05 11.70
N TYR A 49 -19.03 1.67 10.46
CA TYR A 49 -19.43 0.38 9.88
C TYR A 49 -19.06 -0.86 10.68
N VAL A 50 -17.99 -0.80 11.47
CA VAL A 50 -17.55 -1.93 12.28
C VAL A 50 -18.51 -2.16 13.46
N PHE A 51 -19.14 -1.09 13.94
CA PHE A 51 -19.99 -1.09 15.13
C PHE A 51 -21.48 -1.07 14.80
N GLU A 52 -21.85 -1.09 13.51
CA GLU A 52 -23.25 -1.21 13.11
C GLU A 52 -23.82 -2.57 13.50
N ASP A 53 -25.07 -2.59 13.96
CA ASP A 53 -25.81 -3.82 14.22
C ASP A 53 -26.04 -4.53 12.88
N LYS A 54 -25.45 -5.73 12.74
CA LYS A 54 -25.50 -6.56 11.54
C LYS A 54 -26.33 -7.83 11.71
N SER A 55 -27.15 -7.91 12.76
CA SER A 55 -28.00 -9.08 13.05
C SER A 55 -28.85 -9.54 11.85
N ASN A 56 -29.23 -8.63 10.95
CA ASN A 56 -30.12 -8.91 9.82
C ASN A 56 -29.51 -8.64 8.42
N SER A 57 -28.25 -8.21 8.31
CA SER A 57 -27.62 -7.93 7.01
C SER A 57 -26.11 -7.70 7.09
N ASP A 58 -25.37 -8.14 6.07
CA ASP A 58 -23.97 -7.77 5.86
C ASP A 58 -23.79 -6.34 5.30
N LEU A 59 -24.89 -5.69 4.90
CA LEU A 59 -24.92 -4.34 4.34
C LEU A 59 -24.91 -3.26 5.44
N ARG A 60 -24.82 -2.00 5.01
CA ARG A 60 -24.88 -0.82 5.90
C ARG A 60 -26.28 -0.73 6.53
N THR A 61 -26.38 -0.93 7.84
CA THR A 61 -27.66 -0.82 8.57
C THR A 61 -27.86 0.57 9.15
N HIS A 62 -26.78 1.32 9.37
CA HIS A 62 -26.81 2.65 10.00
C HIS A 62 -27.43 2.68 11.39
N ASN A 63 -27.60 1.54 12.05
CA ASN A 63 -28.13 1.45 13.40
C ASN A 63 -27.05 0.94 14.35
N PHE A 64 -27.01 1.51 15.54
CA PHE A 64 -26.06 1.15 16.60
C PHE A 64 -26.82 0.66 17.83
N THR A 65 -26.27 -0.32 18.54
CA THR A 65 -26.84 -0.87 19.77
C THR A 65 -25.75 -0.81 20.83
N ASP A 66 -25.92 0.08 21.82
CA ASP A 66 -24.97 0.28 22.92
C ASP A 66 -23.54 0.65 22.46
N VAL A 67 -23.44 1.59 21.50
CA VAL A 67 -22.14 2.06 20.98
C VAL A 67 -21.98 3.55 21.24
N ASN A 68 -20.85 3.91 21.83
CA ASN A 68 -20.47 5.30 22.07
C ASN A 68 -19.63 5.85 20.91
N PHE A 69 -19.85 7.13 20.57
CA PHE A 69 -19.01 7.83 19.59
C PHE A 69 -17.53 7.83 19.98
N GLU A 70 -17.24 7.98 21.28
CA GLU A 70 -15.90 7.95 21.83
C GLU A 70 -15.19 6.61 21.57
N GLU A 71 -15.90 5.48 21.66
CA GLU A 71 -15.34 4.14 21.37
C GLU A 71 -14.96 4.01 19.89
N VAL A 72 -15.83 4.50 18.99
CA VAL A 72 -15.54 4.53 17.55
C VAL A 72 -14.30 5.37 17.28
N PHE A 73 -14.14 6.48 17.98
CA PHE A 73 -12.97 7.33 17.86
C PHE A 73 -11.69 6.70 18.45
N GLU A 74 -11.79 5.99 19.57
CA GLU A 74 -10.67 5.19 20.10
C GLU A 74 -10.22 4.16 19.06
N PHE A 75 -11.15 3.47 18.42
CA PHE A 75 -10.84 2.51 17.36
C PHE A 75 -10.16 3.19 16.15
N PHE A 76 -10.64 4.36 15.73
CA PHE A 76 -9.97 5.20 14.73
C PHE A 76 -8.52 5.54 15.11
N LYS A 77 -8.26 5.91 16.37
CA LYS A 77 -6.92 6.21 16.87
C LYS A 77 -6.02 4.99 16.88
N ILE A 78 -6.52 3.83 17.31
CA ILE A 78 -5.76 2.57 17.31
C ILE A 78 -5.38 2.19 15.88
N ASP A 79 -6.33 2.19 14.95
CA ASP A 79 -6.07 1.92 13.53
C ASP A 79 -5.01 2.89 12.96
N THR A 80 -5.07 4.16 13.35
CA THR A 80 -4.08 5.18 12.95
C THR A 80 -2.68 4.85 13.46
N LYS A 81 -2.53 4.45 14.72
CA LYS A 81 -1.24 4.02 15.29
C LYS A 81 -0.68 2.81 14.55
N ILE A 82 -1.54 1.82 14.24
CA ILE A 82 -1.13 0.61 13.51
C ILE A 82 -0.68 0.97 12.09
N ARG A 83 -1.40 1.84 11.38
CA ARG A 83 -0.99 2.30 10.04
C ARG A 83 0.38 2.97 10.06
N HIS A 84 0.68 3.80 11.06
CA HIS A 84 1.99 4.43 11.19
C HIS A 84 3.11 3.41 11.43
N LEU A 85 2.90 2.46 12.35
CA LEU A 85 3.88 1.38 12.63
C LEU A 85 4.11 0.48 11.41
N LEU A 86 3.07 0.16 10.65
CA LEU A 86 3.24 -0.64 9.45
C LEU A 86 3.96 0.13 8.35
N LEU A 87 3.62 1.41 8.18
CA LEU A 87 4.24 2.24 7.15
C LEU A 87 5.74 2.42 7.40
N SER A 88 6.17 2.60 8.66
CA SER A 88 7.58 2.68 9.00
C SER A 88 8.35 1.40 8.66
N CYS A 89 7.78 0.22 8.94
CA CYS A 89 8.37 -1.06 8.54
C CYS A 89 8.41 -1.23 7.02
N ILE A 90 7.35 -0.83 6.32
CA ILE A 90 7.24 -0.98 4.87
C ILE A 90 8.28 -0.13 4.14
N PHE A 91 8.65 1.04 4.65
CA PHE A 91 9.68 1.88 4.03
C PHE A 91 11.03 1.15 3.88
N TYR A 92 11.49 0.47 4.93
CA TYR A 92 12.72 -0.33 4.86
C TYR A 92 12.59 -1.49 3.87
N ILE A 93 11.44 -2.15 3.87
CA ILE A 93 11.14 -3.26 2.96
C ILE A 93 11.14 -2.77 1.50
N GLU A 94 10.58 -1.59 1.22
CA GLU A 94 10.52 -1.02 -0.12
C GLU A 94 11.92 -0.69 -0.66
N VAL A 95 12.78 -0.06 0.15
CA VAL A 95 14.18 0.20 -0.22
C VAL A 95 14.92 -1.09 -0.54
N TYR A 96 14.79 -2.10 0.33
CA TYR A 96 15.43 -3.40 0.11
C TYR A 96 14.96 -4.07 -1.19
N ILE A 97 13.64 -4.09 -1.42
CA ILE A 97 13.04 -4.71 -2.61
C ILE A 97 13.48 -4.00 -3.90
N LYS A 98 13.50 -2.66 -3.91
CA LYS A 98 13.99 -1.89 -5.07
C LYS A 98 15.43 -2.26 -5.42
N ASN A 99 16.29 -2.31 -4.42
CA ASN A 99 17.69 -2.66 -4.59
C ASN A 99 17.87 -4.08 -5.15
N ILE A 100 17.23 -5.08 -4.53
CA ILE A 100 17.42 -6.48 -4.95
C ILE A 100 16.86 -6.73 -6.35
N ILE A 101 15.68 -6.17 -6.67
CA ILE A 101 15.08 -6.24 -8.01
C ILE A 101 16.03 -5.66 -9.05
N SER A 102 16.51 -4.43 -8.82
CA SER A 102 17.42 -3.75 -9.75
C SER A 102 18.72 -4.53 -9.96
N LYS A 103 19.32 -5.01 -8.86
CA LYS A 103 20.58 -5.76 -8.89
C LYS A 103 20.44 -7.06 -9.65
N THR A 104 19.45 -7.89 -9.32
CA THR A 104 19.22 -9.17 -10.02
C THR A 104 18.88 -8.95 -11.49
N PHE A 105 18.13 -7.89 -11.81
CA PHE A 105 17.77 -7.59 -13.19
C PHE A 105 19.02 -7.30 -14.02
N THR A 106 19.91 -6.47 -13.48
CA THR A 106 21.19 -6.11 -14.12
C THR A 106 22.08 -7.34 -14.30
N GLU A 107 22.17 -8.23 -13.30
CA GLU A 107 23.00 -9.43 -13.37
C GLU A 107 22.53 -10.45 -14.41
N ILE A 108 21.20 -10.62 -14.56
CA ILE A 108 20.63 -11.60 -15.50
C ILE A 108 20.68 -11.11 -16.93
N TYR A 109 20.25 -9.88 -17.16
CA TYR A 109 20.08 -9.36 -18.52
C TYR A 109 21.34 -8.70 -19.06
N LYS A 110 22.24 -8.22 -18.18
CA LYS A 110 23.48 -7.52 -18.55
C LYS A 110 23.27 -6.33 -19.50
N ASP A 111 22.05 -5.79 -19.49
CA ASP A 111 21.61 -4.62 -20.23
C ASP A 111 20.69 -3.81 -19.31
N THR A 112 21.07 -2.55 -19.09
CA THR A 112 20.36 -1.67 -18.16
C THR A 112 19.01 -1.19 -18.67
N PHE A 113 18.79 -1.25 -19.99
CA PHE A 113 17.54 -0.88 -20.65
C PHE A 113 16.73 -2.09 -21.11
N TYR A 114 17.09 -3.31 -20.68
CA TYR A 114 16.44 -4.53 -21.15
C TYR A 114 14.92 -4.52 -20.91
N ASN A 115 14.43 -3.85 -19.87
CA ASN A 115 13.00 -3.69 -19.60
C ASN A 115 12.23 -3.03 -20.76
N TYR A 116 12.88 -2.21 -21.58
CA TYR A 116 12.29 -1.59 -22.78
C TYR A 116 12.15 -2.59 -23.94
N ASN A 117 12.92 -3.67 -23.92
CA ASN A 117 12.98 -4.68 -24.98
C ASN A 117 12.11 -5.92 -24.68
N ILE A 118 11.55 -6.05 -23.47
CA ILE A 118 10.67 -7.16 -23.11
C ILE A 118 9.39 -7.11 -23.96
N PRO A 119 9.07 -8.17 -24.74
CA PRO A 119 7.91 -8.18 -25.64
C PRO A 119 6.60 -8.45 -24.89
N ASN A 120 6.26 -7.56 -23.94
CA ASN A 120 5.07 -7.64 -23.11
C ASN A 120 4.34 -6.29 -23.08
N ASN A 121 3.05 -6.29 -23.41
CA ASN A 121 2.25 -5.05 -23.47
C ASN A 121 2.13 -4.34 -22.11
N ILE A 122 2.24 -5.07 -21.00
CA ILE A 122 2.26 -4.45 -19.67
C ILE A 122 3.60 -3.76 -19.42
N TYR A 123 4.72 -4.34 -19.86
CA TYR A 123 6.01 -3.66 -19.79
C TYR A 123 6.04 -2.38 -20.64
N LYS A 124 5.45 -2.42 -21.84
CA LYS A 124 5.27 -1.20 -22.65
C LYS A 124 4.51 -0.11 -21.88
N LYS A 125 3.41 -0.46 -21.20
CA LYS A 125 2.64 0.48 -20.37
C LYS A 125 3.45 1.01 -19.18
N ILE A 126 4.17 0.13 -18.48
CA ILE A 126 5.04 0.53 -17.36
C ILE A 126 6.10 1.50 -17.87
N ASN A 127 6.78 1.19 -18.97
CA ASN A 127 7.83 2.05 -19.52
C ASN A 127 7.28 3.41 -19.99
N MET A 128 6.08 3.46 -20.57
CA MET A 128 5.40 4.73 -20.88
C MET A 128 5.10 5.55 -19.60
N GLU A 129 4.59 4.91 -18.55
CA GLU A 129 4.36 5.55 -17.25
C GLU A 129 5.68 6.06 -16.65
N MET A 130 6.75 5.29 -16.77
CA MET A 130 8.10 5.65 -16.33
C MET A 130 8.67 6.85 -17.07
N GLU A 131 8.51 6.93 -18.40
CA GLU A 131 8.95 8.09 -19.17
C GLU A 131 8.17 9.36 -18.78
N ILE A 132 6.88 9.25 -18.48
CA ILE A 132 6.07 10.36 -17.95
C ILE A 132 6.58 10.79 -16.57
N LEU A 133 6.85 9.83 -15.68
CA LEU A 133 7.40 10.11 -14.35
C LEU A 133 8.78 10.76 -14.44
N ALA A 134 9.65 10.28 -15.33
CA ALA A 134 10.98 10.84 -15.56
C ALA A 134 10.90 12.30 -16.06
N ASN A 135 9.99 12.58 -17.00
CA ASN A 135 9.77 13.93 -17.52
C ASN A 135 9.24 14.92 -16.48
N ASN A 136 8.37 14.45 -15.59
CA ASN A 136 7.74 15.28 -14.56
C ASN A 136 8.53 15.30 -13.24
N SER A 137 9.62 14.54 -13.14
CA SER A 137 10.41 14.43 -11.92
C SER A 137 11.15 15.73 -11.62
N LYS A 138 11.14 16.11 -10.35
CA LYS A 138 11.93 17.22 -9.79
C LYS A 138 13.13 16.74 -8.96
N GLU A 139 13.35 15.43 -8.94
CA GLU A 139 14.45 14.83 -8.21
C GLU A 139 15.80 15.17 -8.86
N LEU A 140 16.76 15.59 -8.04
CA LEU A 140 18.06 16.07 -8.53
C LEU A 140 18.80 15.06 -9.41
N PHE A 141 18.73 13.77 -9.07
CA PHE A 141 19.39 12.71 -9.85
C PHE A 141 18.75 12.51 -11.23
N ILE A 142 17.44 12.74 -11.38
CA ILE A 142 16.76 12.68 -12.67
C ILE A 142 17.08 13.91 -13.51
N LEU A 143 17.07 15.10 -12.90
CA LEU A 143 17.45 16.33 -13.59
C LEU A 143 18.89 16.23 -14.11
N HIS A 144 19.82 15.77 -13.28
CA HIS A 144 21.19 15.51 -13.70
C HIS A 144 21.27 14.48 -14.84
N TYR A 145 20.53 13.38 -14.75
CA TYR A 145 20.52 12.36 -15.80
C TYR A 145 19.98 12.92 -17.13
N LYS A 146 18.90 13.70 -17.07
CA LYS A 146 18.28 14.36 -18.23
C LYS A 146 19.24 15.30 -18.95
N GLU A 147 20.05 16.05 -18.22
CA GLU A 147 21.02 16.97 -18.81
C GLU A 147 22.23 16.24 -19.40
N LYS A 148 22.62 15.10 -18.81
CA LYS A 148 23.88 14.41 -19.13
C LYS A 148 23.75 13.33 -20.20
N TYR A 149 22.61 12.63 -20.29
CA TYR A 149 22.47 11.43 -21.11
C TYR A 149 21.40 11.57 -22.19
N ASN A 150 21.76 11.26 -23.44
CA ASN A 150 20.86 11.29 -24.60
C ASN A 150 19.77 10.20 -24.56
N ASP A 151 19.94 9.18 -23.72
CA ASP A 151 18.97 8.11 -23.54
C ASP A 151 17.68 8.59 -22.88
N PHE A 152 17.70 9.74 -22.19
CA PHE A 152 16.52 10.34 -21.59
C PHE A 152 15.40 10.52 -22.63
N PRO A 153 14.13 10.15 -22.33
CA PRO A 153 13.56 9.83 -21.02
C PRO A 153 13.70 8.36 -20.57
N LYS A 154 14.41 7.52 -21.31
CA LYS A 154 14.67 6.14 -20.88
C LYS A 154 15.70 6.14 -19.76
N LEU A 155 15.34 5.47 -18.68
CA LEU A 155 16.17 5.40 -17.49
C LEU A 155 16.73 3.98 -17.33
N PRO A 156 18.01 3.84 -16.95
CA PRO A 156 18.56 2.54 -16.58
C PRO A 156 17.78 1.96 -15.40
N ILE A 157 17.76 0.63 -15.27
CA ILE A 157 16.89 -0.05 -14.29
C ILE A 157 17.10 0.45 -12.85
N TRP A 158 18.34 0.75 -12.44
CA TRP A 158 18.65 1.24 -11.08
C TRP A 158 18.15 2.66 -10.82
N ILE A 159 18.04 3.52 -11.84
CA ILE A 159 17.40 4.83 -11.69
C ILE A 159 15.87 4.66 -11.77
N SER A 160 15.40 3.77 -12.63
CA SER A 160 13.98 3.48 -12.81
C SER A 160 13.32 3.04 -11.49
N VAL A 161 13.90 2.07 -10.78
CA VAL A 161 13.28 1.57 -9.53
C VAL A 161 13.14 2.64 -8.45
N GLU A 162 13.97 3.68 -8.44
CA GLU A 162 13.89 4.77 -7.46
C GLU A 162 12.63 5.62 -7.64
N ILE A 163 12.27 5.94 -8.89
CA ILE A 163 11.06 6.71 -9.18
C ILE A 163 9.79 5.85 -9.29
N MET A 164 9.93 4.52 -9.35
CA MET A 164 8.78 3.62 -9.28
C MET A 164 8.10 3.71 -7.92
N SER A 165 6.77 3.83 -7.94
CA SER A 165 5.97 3.51 -6.75
C SER A 165 6.00 2.00 -6.51
N LEU A 166 5.81 1.57 -5.25
CA LEU A 166 5.71 0.13 -4.93
C LEU A 166 4.67 -0.63 -5.79
N GLY A 167 3.60 0.04 -6.22
CA GLY A 167 2.59 -0.56 -7.10
C GLY A 167 3.10 -0.81 -8.52
N ILE A 168 3.89 0.10 -9.08
CA ILE A 168 4.55 -0.11 -10.38
C ILE A 168 5.58 -1.23 -10.24
N LEU A 169 6.39 -1.20 -9.18
CA LEU A 169 7.41 -2.22 -8.90
C LEU A 169 6.79 -3.62 -8.73
N SER A 170 5.65 -3.72 -8.03
CA SER A 170 4.90 -4.98 -7.88
C SER A 170 4.42 -5.52 -9.23
N LYS A 171 3.90 -4.66 -10.12
CA LYS A 171 3.50 -5.05 -11.48
C LYS A 171 4.71 -5.43 -12.34
N PHE A 172 5.77 -4.64 -12.29
CA PHE A 172 7.04 -4.89 -12.98
C PHE A 172 7.53 -6.31 -12.65
N TYR A 173 7.65 -6.62 -11.36
CA TYR A 173 8.05 -7.96 -10.91
C TYR A 173 7.08 -9.05 -11.40
N LEU A 174 5.76 -8.87 -11.20
CA LEU A 174 4.74 -9.86 -11.57
C LEU A 174 4.83 -10.30 -13.04
N PHE A 175 4.99 -9.33 -13.95
CA PHE A 175 5.04 -9.58 -15.39
C PHE A 175 6.45 -9.89 -15.92
N SER A 176 7.46 -9.91 -15.06
CA SER A 176 8.83 -10.27 -15.43
C SER A 176 8.91 -11.73 -15.90
N GLU A 177 9.95 -12.03 -16.66
CA GLU A 177 10.21 -13.40 -17.12
C GLU A 177 10.42 -14.34 -15.92
N LYS A 178 9.98 -15.60 -16.09
CA LYS A 178 10.05 -16.62 -15.04
C LYS A 178 11.48 -16.83 -14.52
N ARG A 179 12.48 -16.83 -15.41
CA ARG A 179 13.90 -16.99 -15.07
C ARG A 179 14.35 -15.93 -14.06
N TYR A 180 14.03 -14.67 -14.32
CA TYR A 180 14.38 -13.57 -13.43
C TYR A 180 13.72 -13.71 -12.05
N LYS A 181 12.44 -14.07 -12.03
CA LYS A 181 11.70 -14.29 -10.78
C LYS A 181 12.22 -15.47 -9.96
N GLU A 182 12.67 -16.54 -10.61
CA GLU A 182 13.24 -17.71 -9.93
C GLU A 182 14.59 -17.39 -9.28
N GLU A 183 15.46 -16.66 -9.98
CA GLU A 183 16.76 -16.20 -9.45
C GLU A 183 16.57 -15.28 -8.24
N GLU A 184 15.67 -14.30 -8.36
CA GLU A 184 15.31 -13.37 -7.28
C GLU A 184 14.83 -14.12 -6.03
N ALA A 185 13.91 -15.07 -6.23
CA ALA A 185 13.41 -15.91 -5.14
C ALA A 185 14.53 -16.72 -4.47
N GLN A 186 15.47 -17.28 -5.24
CA GLN A 186 16.60 -18.03 -4.69
C GLN A 186 17.51 -17.17 -3.82
N LYS A 187 17.85 -15.95 -4.28
CA LYS A 187 18.66 -14.98 -3.53
C LYS A 187 17.99 -14.57 -2.23
N MET A 188 16.68 -14.36 -2.26
CA MET A 188 15.85 -14.07 -1.07
C MET A 188 15.55 -15.32 -0.21
N CYS A 189 16.13 -16.48 -0.53
CA CYS A 189 15.90 -17.75 0.16
C CYS A 189 14.43 -18.17 0.22
N LEU A 190 13.65 -17.80 -0.79
CA LEU A 190 12.25 -18.19 -0.94
C LEU A 190 12.16 -19.50 -1.73
N ASN A 191 11.23 -20.37 -1.32
CA ASN A 191 11.04 -21.66 -2.01
C ASN A 191 10.45 -21.53 -3.42
N HIS A 192 9.75 -20.42 -3.70
CA HIS A 192 9.06 -20.23 -4.98
C HIS A 192 8.79 -18.74 -5.23
N TYR A 193 9.00 -18.27 -6.46
CA TYR A 193 8.85 -16.85 -6.82
C TYR A 193 7.43 -16.27 -6.60
N LYS A 194 6.38 -17.08 -6.80
CA LYS A 194 4.99 -16.76 -6.44
C LYS A 194 4.79 -16.26 -5.01
N TYR A 195 5.67 -16.59 -4.07
CA TYR A 195 5.60 -16.01 -2.73
C TYR A 195 5.92 -14.51 -2.76
N LEU A 196 6.99 -14.13 -3.46
CA LEU A 196 7.37 -12.73 -3.61
C LEU A 196 6.29 -11.96 -4.40
N GLU A 197 5.71 -12.55 -5.45
CA GLU A 197 4.60 -11.93 -6.18
C GLU A 197 3.43 -11.56 -5.26
N LYS A 198 3.01 -12.51 -4.42
CA LYS A 198 1.91 -12.29 -3.45
C LYS A 198 2.30 -11.31 -2.35
N LEU A 199 3.53 -11.40 -1.84
CA LEU A 199 4.04 -10.51 -0.82
C LEU A 199 4.05 -9.06 -1.31
N LEU A 200 4.62 -8.80 -2.49
CA LEU A 200 4.65 -7.48 -3.11
C LEU A 200 3.24 -6.91 -3.30
N HIS A 201 2.31 -7.73 -3.78
CA HIS A 201 0.93 -7.33 -3.94
C HIS A 201 0.26 -6.98 -2.60
N SER A 202 0.41 -7.83 -1.59
CA SER A 202 -0.14 -7.61 -0.25
C SER A 202 0.44 -6.36 0.42
N ILE A 203 1.76 -6.18 0.37
CA ILE A 203 2.43 -4.99 0.93
C ILE A 203 1.96 -3.74 0.18
N THR A 204 1.83 -3.78 -1.15
CA THR A 204 1.30 -2.65 -1.92
C THR A 204 -0.10 -2.25 -1.45
N ILE A 205 -1.00 -3.23 -1.22
CA ILE A 205 -2.36 -2.95 -0.71
C ILE A 205 -2.30 -2.30 0.69
N ILE A 206 -1.50 -2.87 1.60
CA ILE A 206 -1.37 -2.36 2.97
C ILE A 206 -0.76 -0.95 2.95
N ARG A 207 0.33 -0.74 2.21
CA ARG A 207 1.01 0.55 2.06
C ARG A 207 0.07 1.61 1.52
N ASN A 208 -0.67 1.32 0.44
CA ASN A 208 -1.64 2.25 -0.14
C ASN A 208 -2.74 2.59 0.86
N LYS A 209 -3.29 1.62 1.59
CA LYS A 209 -4.28 1.90 2.64
C LYS A 209 -3.73 2.82 3.72
N CYS A 210 -2.50 2.56 4.18
CA CYS A 210 -1.83 3.38 5.18
C CYS A 210 -1.61 4.82 4.66
N ALA A 211 -1.04 4.96 3.46
CA ALA A 211 -0.72 6.25 2.85
C ALA A 211 -1.96 7.09 2.49
N HIS A 212 -3.09 6.44 2.18
CA HIS A 212 -4.36 7.13 1.91
C HIS A 212 -5.24 7.29 3.16
N HIS A 213 -4.71 7.05 4.36
CA HIS A 213 -5.46 7.11 5.63
C HIS A 213 -6.78 6.31 5.60
N SER A 214 -6.81 5.24 4.80
CA SER A 214 -7.93 4.32 4.72
C SER A 214 -7.91 3.38 5.91
N LYS A 215 -9.10 3.03 6.41
CA LYS A 215 -9.23 2.00 7.45
C LYS A 215 -8.48 0.72 7.05
N LEU A 216 -7.63 0.25 7.96
CA LEU A 216 -6.83 -0.97 7.78
C LEU A 216 -7.40 -2.13 8.60
N LEU A 217 -7.84 -1.91 9.84
CA LEU A 217 -8.42 -2.95 10.67
C LEU A 217 -9.70 -3.53 10.07
N CYS A 218 -9.92 -4.82 10.33
CA CYS A 218 -11.06 -5.61 9.85
C CYS A 218 -11.18 -5.70 8.32
N ILE A 219 -10.06 -5.55 7.58
CA ILE A 219 -10.01 -5.88 6.15
C ILE A 219 -9.74 -7.37 5.95
N SER A 220 -10.39 -7.96 4.96
CA SER A 220 -9.99 -9.26 4.45
C SER A 220 -8.79 -9.09 3.53
N LEU A 221 -7.65 -9.67 3.92
CA LEU A 221 -6.49 -9.80 3.03
C LEU A 221 -6.51 -11.17 2.38
N ASN A 222 -5.95 -11.27 1.17
CA ASN A 222 -5.71 -12.55 0.53
C ASN A 222 -4.93 -13.46 1.48
N LYS A 223 -5.38 -14.70 1.67
CA LYS A 223 -4.69 -15.70 2.49
C LYS A 223 -3.27 -15.91 1.95
N LEU A 224 -2.29 -15.34 2.63
CA LEU A 224 -0.89 -15.67 2.42
C LEU A 224 -0.65 -17.04 3.03
N LYS A 225 -0.32 -18.03 2.20
CA LYS A 225 0.23 -19.29 2.70
C LYS A 225 1.67 -19.00 3.10
N PHE A 226 1.98 -19.08 4.39
CA PHE A 226 3.37 -19.00 4.84
C PHE A 226 4.19 -20.11 4.15
N PRO A 227 5.40 -19.81 3.65
CA PRO A 227 6.23 -20.82 3.02
C PRO A 227 6.55 -21.94 4.03
N LYS A 228 6.58 -23.20 3.57
CA LYS A 228 7.23 -24.28 4.32
C LYS A 228 8.71 -23.92 4.47
N GLN A 229 9.13 -23.43 5.62
CA GLN A 229 10.47 -22.87 5.86
C GLN A 229 11.58 -23.82 5.36
N ASN A 230 12.53 -23.31 4.55
CA ASN A 230 13.77 -24.01 4.30
C ASN A 230 14.74 -23.72 5.46
N LYS A 231 14.65 -24.54 6.52
CA LYS A 231 15.36 -24.34 7.79
C LYS A 231 16.89 -24.25 7.65
N GLU A 232 17.46 -24.84 6.60
CA GLU A 232 18.91 -24.84 6.37
C GLU A 232 19.45 -23.48 5.92
N LYS A 233 18.69 -22.73 5.11
CA LYS A 233 19.14 -21.42 4.58
C LYS A 233 19.01 -20.26 5.58
N LEU A 234 18.15 -20.38 6.61
CA LEU A 234 17.93 -19.34 7.61
C LEU A 234 19.12 -19.11 8.56
N LYS A 235 19.93 -20.16 8.81
CA LYS A 235 21.14 -20.07 9.66
C LYS A 235 22.18 -19.06 9.13
N TYR A 236 22.15 -18.76 7.84
CA TYR A 236 23.13 -17.88 7.20
C TYR A 236 22.80 -16.39 7.36
N TYR A 237 21.53 -16.03 7.50
CA TYR A 237 21.06 -14.63 7.53
C TYR A 237 20.72 -14.09 8.91
N SER A 238 20.61 -14.94 9.95
CA SER A 238 20.52 -14.47 11.34
C SER A 238 21.71 -13.60 11.74
N ASN A 239 22.87 -13.78 11.10
CA ASN A 239 24.04 -12.93 11.31
C ASN A 239 23.95 -11.56 10.60
N TRP A 240 23.13 -11.41 9.56
CA TRP A 240 23.03 -10.15 8.80
C TRP A 240 22.11 -9.14 9.48
N ILE A 241 20.97 -9.59 10.05
CA ILE A 241 20.05 -8.72 10.78
C ILE A 241 20.72 -8.12 12.03
N ASN A 242 21.60 -8.88 12.70
CA ASN A 242 22.35 -8.38 13.86
C ASN A 242 23.34 -7.26 13.49
N ASN A 243 23.77 -7.14 12.24
CA ASN A 243 24.76 -6.14 11.80
C ASN A 243 24.14 -4.85 11.24
N ILE A 244 22.81 -4.73 11.19
CA ILE A 244 22.11 -3.53 10.64
C ILE A 244 21.38 -2.74 11.74
N VAL A 245 21.27 -3.30 12.95
CA VAL A 245 20.52 -2.72 14.07
C VAL A 245 21.45 -2.21 15.20
N GLU A 246 22.75 -2.10 14.94
CA GLU A 246 23.67 -1.24 15.72
C GLU A 246 23.91 0.07 14.97
#